data_AF-A0A0F5K286-F1
#
_entry.id   AF-A0A0F5K286-F1
#
_cell.length_a   1.000
_cell.length_b   1.000
_cell.length_c   1.000
_cell.angle_alpha   90.00
_cell.angle_beta   90.00
_cell.angle_gamma   90.00
#
_symmetry.space_group_name_H-M   'P 1'
#
loop_
_entity.id
_entity.type
_entity.pdbx_description
1 polymer ?
#
loop_
_entity_poly.entity_id
_entity_poly.type
_entity_poly.pdbx_seq_one_letter_code
_entity_poly.pdbx_strand_id
1 'polypeptide(L)'
;MSTEEFLSQEEVDALLKGVNGESDATPDSGDAAGIRTYDIGTQERIVRGRMPTLEIINERFARLFRGGLFNFMRRSAEISVGQVKVQKYGEFIRNLPVPTNLNLVHIKPLRGTALFICDPQLIFLIVDNLFGGDGRFHTRIEGRDFTPTEQRIIQKLLDLVLEHYGASWKPVFPVEFQYVRAEVHTQFANVATPNEVVVTTTFTIELGPGGGQLHVCTPYSMIEPLRDLLSSPLQGEALEVDKRWVRLLSQQVQSADVELRVDLAEMRSTFRNILAMRAGDVIPLDMPDQVVAKVDGVPVMECAYGIFNGQHALRVSKMIRASDSSREGGGDGQDEG
;
A
#
# COMPACT_ATOMS: atom_id res chain seq x y z
N MET A 1 38.14 -6.88 -7.56
CA MET A 1 38.90 -7.24 -6.35
C MET A 1 37.90 -7.67 -5.31
N SER A 2 38.06 -8.90 -4.85
CA SER A 2 37.26 -9.59 -3.85
C SER A 2 37.56 -9.04 -2.45
N THR A 3 36.51 -8.72 -1.70
CA THR A 3 36.57 -8.58 -0.25
C THR A 3 35.82 -9.76 0.35
N GLU A 4 36.56 -10.84 0.58
CA GLU A 4 36.15 -11.91 1.49
C GLU A 4 36.19 -11.34 2.91
N GLU A 5 35.05 -11.29 3.59
CA GLU A 5 35.03 -11.11 5.05
C GLU A 5 35.55 -12.42 5.66
N PHE A 6 36.83 -12.42 6.04
CA PHE A 6 37.42 -13.44 6.88
C PHE A 6 36.78 -13.38 8.26
N LEU A 7 36.10 -14.45 8.67
CA LEU A 7 35.74 -14.67 10.07
C LEU A 7 36.98 -14.57 10.93
N SER A 8 36.87 -13.91 12.06
CA SER A 8 37.98 -13.79 13.00
C SER A 8 38.30 -15.15 13.62
N GLN A 9 39.56 -15.37 14.00
CA GLN A 9 40.01 -16.64 14.58
C GLN A 9 39.21 -17.04 15.84
N GLU A 10 38.66 -16.06 16.56
CA GLU A 10 37.80 -16.25 17.73
C GLU A 10 36.41 -16.83 17.39
N GLU A 11 35.84 -16.45 16.23
CA GLU A 11 34.55 -16.99 15.76
C GLU A 11 34.68 -18.42 15.25
N VAL A 12 35.82 -18.75 14.65
CA VAL A 12 36.15 -20.12 14.21
C VAL A 12 36.27 -21.05 15.43
N ASP A 13 36.94 -20.61 16.50
CA ASP A 13 37.07 -21.39 17.74
C ASP A 13 35.73 -21.57 18.49
N ALA A 14 34.83 -20.58 18.44
CA ALA A 14 33.50 -20.69 19.00
C ALA A 14 32.63 -21.73 18.27
N LEU A 15 32.75 -21.81 16.94
CA LEU A 15 32.07 -22.81 16.12
C LEU A 15 32.64 -24.22 16.31
N LEU A 16 33.97 -24.34 16.45
CA LEU A 16 34.65 -25.62 16.70
C LEU A 16 34.30 -26.21 18.08
N LYS A 17 34.06 -25.38 19.10
CA LYS A 17 33.56 -25.84 20.40
C LYS A 17 32.17 -26.47 20.32
N GLY A 18 31.31 -26.01 19.41
CA GLY A 18 29.97 -26.58 19.21
C GLY A 18 29.96 -27.97 18.56
N VAL A 19 31.02 -28.34 17.84
CA VAL A 19 31.13 -29.63 17.11
C VAL A 19 31.65 -30.77 17.99
N ASN A 20 32.32 -30.48 19.11
CA ASN A 20 32.95 -31.50 19.98
C ASN A 20 32.05 -32.07 21.09
N GLY A 21 30.73 -31.89 21.03
CA GLY A 21 29.80 -32.76 21.75
C GLY A 21 29.71 -32.61 23.26
N GLU A 22 29.93 -31.41 23.81
CA GLU A 22 29.43 -31.05 25.15
C GLU A 22 28.27 -30.06 25.00
N SER A 23 27.06 -30.59 24.85
CA SER A 23 25.82 -29.85 24.99
C SER A 23 25.41 -29.83 26.45
N ASP A 24 25.52 -28.67 27.10
CA ASP A 24 24.42 -28.13 27.92
C ASP A 24 24.69 -26.67 28.31
N ALA A 25 24.01 -25.77 27.60
CA ALA A 25 23.50 -24.52 28.17
C ALA A 25 22.45 -23.98 27.19
N THR A 26 21.18 -24.21 27.52
CA THR A 26 20.07 -23.35 27.08
C THR A 26 20.50 -21.89 27.19
N PRO A 27 20.43 -21.07 26.12
CA PRO A 27 20.56 -19.64 26.30
C PRO A 27 19.28 -19.18 27.00
N ASP A 28 19.42 -18.98 28.30
CA ASP A 28 18.48 -18.27 29.14
C ASP A 28 18.15 -16.95 28.42
N SER A 29 16.86 -16.70 28.22
CA SER A 29 16.32 -15.43 27.75
C SER A 29 16.50 -14.40 28.88
N GLY A 30 17.75 -14.06 29.16
CA GLY A 30 18.16 -13.00 30.04
C GLY A 30 18.09 -11.69 29.27
N ASP A 31 17.18 -10.84 29.72
CA ASP A 31 17.00 -9.45 29.31
C ASP A 31 18.29 -8.67 29.60
N ALA A 32 19.28 -8.79 28.72
CA ALA A 32 20.49 -7.99 28.78
C ALA A 32 20.13 -6.59 28.29
N ALA A 33 19.86 -5.72 29.25
CA ALA A 33 19.91 -4.26 29.14
C ALA A 33 21.33 -3.77 28.77
N GLY A 34 21.90 -4.33 27.69
CA GLY A 34 23.11 -3.87 27.06
C GLY A 34 22.75 -2.75 26.11
N ILE A 35 23.25 -1.55 26.40
CA ILE A 35 23.23 -0.42 25.47
C ILE A 35 23.93 -0.89 24.20
N ARG A 36 23.13 -1.16 23.15
CA ARG A 36 23.66 -1.45 21.83
C ARG A 36 24.07 -0.13 21.19
N THR A 37 25.28 -0.07 20.67
CA THR A 37 25.76 1.06 19.88
C THR A 37 24.84 1.21 18.67
N TYR A 38 23.93 2.18 18.75
CA TYR A 38 23.00 2.51 17.68
C TYR A 38 23.70 3.47 16.72
N ASP A 39 24.13 2.96 15.57
CA ASP A 39 24.71 3.80 14.53
C ASP A 39 23.59 4.56 13.81
N ILE A 40 23.58 5.88 13.98
CA ILE A 40 22.53 6.79 13.46
C ILE A 40 22.67 6.92 11.92
N GLY A 41 23.78 6.47 11.33
CA GLY A 41 24.02 6.45 9.89
C GLY A 41 23.40 5.23 9.17
N THR A 42 23.21 4.11 9.87
CA THR A 42 22.41 2.99 9.39
C THR A 42 20.97 3.23 9.80
N GLN A 43 20.13 3.65 8.86
CA GLN A 43 18.67 3.60 9.02
C GLN A 43 18.19 2.15 9.08
N GLU A 44 18.60 1.39 10.10
CA GLU A 44 17.93 0.18 10.53
C GLU A 44 16.58 0.60 11.11
N ARG A 45 15.63 0.92 10.23
CA ARG A 45 14.22 0.91 10.60
C ARG A 45 13.93 -0.53 11.01
N ILE A 46 13.94 -0.78 12.31
CA ILE A 46 13.57 -2.05 12.92
C ILE A 46 12.08 -2.26 12.65
N VAL A 47 11.75 -2.77 11.46
CA VAL A 47 10.41 -3.22 11.11
C VAL A 47 10.25 -4.64 11.70
N ARG A 48 10.05 -4.71 13.01
CA ARG A 48 9.83 -5.97 13.75
C ARG A 48 8.34 -6.18 14.04
N GLY A 49 7.51 -6.12 13.01
CA GLY A 49 6.11 -6.48 13.09
C GLY A 49 5.81 -7.63 12.16
N ARG A 50 5.29 -8.74 12.69
CA ARG A 50 4.55 -9.70 11.84
C ARG A 50 3.43 -8.96 11.12
N MET A 51 3.06 -9.43 9.93
CA MET A 51 1.94 -8.89 9.15
C MET A 51 0.86 -9.98 8.99
N PRO A 52 0.08 -10.31 10.04
CA PRO A 52 -0.89 -11.41 10.00
C PRO A 52 -1.93 -11.24 8.89
N THR A 53 -2.34 -10.00 8.62
CA THR A 53 -3.30 -9.73 7.54
C THR A 53 -2.69 -9.96 6.17
N LEU A 54 -1.40 -9.68 5.98
CA LEU A 54 -0.70 -10.03 4.75
C LEU A 54 -0.57 -11.56 4.59
N GLU A 55 -0.32 -12.28 5.68
CA GLU A 55 -0.37 -13.75 5.71
C GLU A 55 -1.75 -14.26 5.24
N ILE A 56 -2.84 -13.66 5.73
CA ILE A 56 -4.22 -14.00 5.31
C ILE A 56 -4.48 -13.69 3.82
N ILE A 57 -3.99 -12.55 3.31
CA ILE A 57 -4.10 -12.18 1.89
C ILE A 57 -3.37 -13.20 1.03
N ASN A 58 -2.16 -13.60 1.42
CA ASN A 58 -1.34 -14.57 0.70
C ASN A 58 -1.98 -15.98 0.72
N GLU A 59 -2.56 -16.40 1.84
CA GLU A 59 -3.37 -17.64 1.96
C GLU A 59 -4.63 -17.62 1.07
N ARG A 60 -5.30 -16.48 1.00
CA ARG A 60 -6.43 -16.30 0.08
C ARG A 60 -5.95 -16.37 -1.38
N PHE A 61 -4.83 -15.72 -1.70
CA PHE A 61 -4.25 -15.78 -3.04
C PHE A 61 -3.94 -17.22 -3.44
N ALA A 62 -3.25 -18.00 -2.60
CA ALA A 62 -2.93 -19.40 -2.91
C ALA A 62 -4.18 -20.22 -3.26
N ARG A 63 -5.28 -20.04 -2.51
CA ARG A 63 -6.55 -20.71 -2.79
C ARG A 63 -7.17 -20.29 -4.12
N LEU A 64 -7.20 -18.99 -4.42
CA LEU A 64 -7.75 -18.46 -5.68
C LEU A 64 -6.89 -18.86 -6.87
N PHE A 65 -5.58 -18.69 -6.75
CA PHE A 65 -4.61 -18.99 -7.78
C PHE A 65 -4.57 -20.48 -8.10
N ARG A 66 -4.77 -21.37 -7.11
CA ARG A 66 -4.94 -22.81 -7.36
C ARG A 66 -6.10 -23.10 -8.32
N GLY A 67 -7.24 -22.43 -8.12
CA GLY A 67 -8.39 -22.54 -9.01
C GLY A 67 -8.11 -21.97 -10.41
N GLY A 68 -7.45 -20.82 -10.47
CA GLY A 68 -7.01 -20.20 -11.73
C GLY A 68 -6.06 -21.10 -12.53
N LEU A 69 -5.07 -21.67 -11.84
CA LEU A 69 -4.05 -22.54 -12.42
C LEU A 69 -4.65 -23.86 -12.94
N PHE A 70 -5.63 -24.42 -12.22
CA PHE A 70 -6.41 -25.55 -12.71
C PHE A 70 -7.19 -25.22 -13.99
N ASN A 71 -7.83 -24.05 -14.07
CA ASN A 71 -8.54 -23.64 -15.28
C ASN A 71 -7.59 -23.39 -16.46
N PHE A 72 -6.39 -22.88 -16.17
CA PHE A 72 -5.38 -22.57 -17.17
C PHE A 72 -4.74 -23.81 -17.79
N MET A 73 -4.35 -24.80 -16.98
CA MET A 73 -3.64 -26.01 -17.45
C MET A 73 -4.50 -27.28 -17.49
N ARG A 74 -5.71 -27.27 -16.92
CA ARG A 74 -6.55 -28.46 -16.71
C ARG A 74 -5.88 -29.54 -15.83
N ARG A 75 -4.98 -29.13 -14.94
CA ARG A 75 -4.26 -30.00 -14.00
C ARG A 75 -4.28 -29.41 -12.60
N SER A 76 -4.48 -30.25 -11.59
CA SER A 76 -4.45 -29.82 -10.18
C SER A 76 -3.01 -29.49 -9.76
N ALA A 77 -2.87 -28.39 -9.04
CA ALA A 77 -1.62 -27.96 -8.41
C ALA A 77 -1.82 -27.83 -6.91
N GLU A 78 -0.78 -28.10 -6.14
CA GLU A 78 -0.71 -27.76 -4.71
C GLU A 78 0.11 -26.49 -4.55
N ILE A 79 -0.37 -25.57 -3.72
CA ILE A 79 0.25 -24.26 -3.52
C ILE A 79 0.42 -24.05 -2.03
N SER A 80 1.67 -23.95 -1.60
CA SER A 80 2.06 -23.71 -0.22
C SER A 80 2.58 -22.29 -0.06
N VAL A 81 2.08 -21.58 0.96
CA VAL A 81 2.47 -20.20 1.26
C VAL A 81 3.63 -20.20 2.25
N GLY A 82 4.75 -19.61 1.86
CA GLY A 82 5.88 -19.36 2.75
C GLY A 82 5.63 -18.19 3.69
N GLN A 83 6.41 -18.11 4.76
CA GLN A 83 6.32 -17.01 5.71
C GLN A 83 6.63 -15.66 5.04
N VAL A 84 5.93 -14.62 5.51
CA VAL A 84 6.24 -13.23 5.16
C VAL A 84 7.57 -12.86 5.83
N LYS A 85 8.60 -12.58 5.01
CA LYS A 85 9.92 -12.17 5.49
C LYS A 85 10.14 -10.70 5.24
N VAL A 86 10.75 -10.03 6.22
CA VAL A 86 11.21 -8.64 6.12
C VAL A 86 12.74 -8.69 6.10
N GLN A 87 13.35 -8.31 4.99
CA GLN A 87 14.79 -8.42 4.76
C GLN A 87 15.31 -7.28 3.88
N LYS A 88 16.63 -7.11 3.79
CA LYS A 88 17.22 -6.11 2.89
C LYS A 88 17.07 -6.56 1.44
N TYR A 89 16.82 -5.60 0.54
CA TYR A 89 16.62 -5.92 -0.88
C TYR A 89 17.83 -6.62 -1.51
N GLY A 90 19.04 -6.18 -1.16
CA GLY A 90 20.27 -6.80 -1.64
C GLY A 90 20.43 -8.25 -1.19
N GLU A 91 19.97 -8.61 0.02
CA GLU A 91 19.99 -10.00 0.51
C GLU A 91 19.00 -10.86 -0.27
N PHE A 92 17.81 -10.33 -0.54
CA PHE A 92 16.79 -11.04 -1.32
C PHE A 92 17.26 -11.34 -2.75
N ILE A 93 17.78 -10.33 -3.49
CA ILE A 93 18.25 -10.53 -4.86
C ILE A 93 19.36 -11.59 -4.94
N ARG A 94 20.32 -11.58 -4.01
CA ARG A 94 21.49 -12.49 -4.06
C ARG A 94 21.10 -13.96 -3.93
N ASN A 95 19.94 -14.24 -3.32
CA ASN A 95 19.44 -15.59 -3.13
C ASN A 95 18.60 -16.10 -4.31
N LEU A 96 18.32 -15.25 -5.31
CA LEU A 96 17.53 -15.66 -6.47
C LEU A 96 18.38 -16.47 -7.46
N PRO A 97 17.80 -17.51 -8.10
CA PRO A 97 18.47 -18.20 -9.19
C PRO A 97 18.68 -17.23 -10.36
N VAL A 98 19.82 -17.35 -11.04
CA VAL A 98 20.13 -16.58 -12.25
C VAL A 98 20.39 -17.56 -13.40
N PRO A 99 19.75 -17.40 -14.57
CA PRO A 99 18.73 -16.40 -14.92
C PRO A 99 17.36 -16.69 -14.29
N THR A 100 16.55 -15.65 -14.07
CA THR A 100 15.16 -15.79 -13.61
C THR A 100 14.25 -14.75 -14.27
N ASN A 101 12.94 -14.99 -14.25
CA ASN A 101 11.98 -14.06 -14.83
C ASN A 101 11.51 -13.05 -13.78
N LEU A 102 11.99 -11.81 -13.89
CA LEU A 102 11.74 -10.72 -12.95
C LEU A 102 10.71 -9.76 -13.55
N ASN A 103 9.51 -9.69 -12.98
CA ASN A 103 8.44 -8.83 -13.51
C ASN A 103 8.21 -7.62 -12.61
N LEU A 104 8.38 -6.43 -13.17
CA LEU A 104 8.14 -5.16 -12.48
C LEU A 104 6.66 -4.79 -12.64
N VAL A 105 6.00 -4.53 -11.53
CA VAL A 105 4.55 -4.31 -11.47
C VAL A 105 4.24 -3.12 -10.56
N HIS A 106 3.41 -2.19 -11.04
CA HIS A 106 2.85 -1.13 -10.20
C HIS A 106 1.59 -1.61 -9.49
N ILE A 107 1.40 -1.19 -8.25
CA ILE A 107 0.25 -1.54 -7.43
C ILE A 107 -0.51 -0.27 -7.08
N LYS A 108 -1.53 0.12 -7.83
CA LYS A 108 -2.31 1.34 -7.53
C LYS A 108 -3.30 1.07 -6.39
N PRO A 109 -3.53 2.03 -5.47
CA PRO A 109 -2.97 3.40 -5.42
C PRO A 109 -1.62 3.54 -4.69
N LEU A 110 -0.95 2.43 -4.34
CA LEU A 110 0.35 2.44 -3.67
C LEU A 110 1.43 2.99 -4.61
N ARG A 111 2.28 3.86 -4.07
CA ARG A 111 3.36 4.49 -4.84
C ARG A 111 4.61 3.62 -4.79
N GLY A 112 5.03 3.09 -5.92
CA GLY A 112 6.26 2.32 -6.07
C GLY A 112 6.14 1.21 -7.10
N THR A 113 7.12 0.32 -7.12
CA THR A 113 7.15 -0.86 -7.99
C THR A 113 7.38 -2.10 -7.14
N ALA A 114 6.54 -3.11 -7.32
CA ALA A 114 6.73 -4.43 -6.76
C ALA A 114 7.35 -5.37 -7.80
N LEU A 115 7.93 -6.45 -7.31
CA LEU A 115 8.64 -7.44 -8.11
C LEU A 115 7.96 -8.81 -7.96
N PHE A 116 7.52 -9.37 -9.08
CA PHE A 116 6.95 -10.71 -9.18
C PHE A 116 7.92 -11.60 -9.93
N ILE A 117 8.38 -12.66 -9.28
CA ILE A 117 9.48 -13.49 -9.79
C ILE A 117 8.96 -14.90 -9.97
N CYS A 118 9.02 -15.38 -11.21
CA CYS A 118 8.65 -16.76 -11.54
C CYS A 118 9.93 -17.56 -11.75
N ASP A 119 10.11 -18.62 -10.97
CA ASP A 119 11.26 -19.49 -11.14
C ASP A 119 11.27 -20.12 -12.56
N PRO A 120 12.44 -20.27 -13.18
CA PRO A 120 12.55 -20.95 -14.47
C PRO A 120 11.95 -22.35 -14.45
N GLN A 121 12.10 -23.09 -13.33
CA GLN A 121 11.52 -24.43 -13.16
C GLN A 121 10.00 -24.40 -13.29
N LEU A 122 9.35 -23.44 -12.63
CA LEU A 122 7.90 -23.26 -12.71
C LEU A 122 7.46 -22.95 -14.15
N ILE A 123 8.19 -22.04 -14.81
CA ILE A 123 7.89 -21.64 -16.19
C ILE A 123 8.00 -22.83 -17.13
N PHE A 124 9.12 -23.55 -17.12
CA PHE A 124 9.32 -24.69 -18.02
C PHE A 124 8.32 -25.81 -17.76
N LEU A 125 7.96 -26.04 -16.50
CA LEU A 125 6.93 -27.01 -16.13
C LEU A 125 5.55 -26.64 -16.69
N ILE A 126 5.18 -25.37 -16.61
CA ILE A 126 3.91 -24.87 -17.17
C ILE A 126 3.92 -24.95 -18.70
N VAL A 127 5.04 -24.56 -19.33
CA VAL A 127 5.22 -24.67 -20.78
C VAL A 127 5.07 -26.12 -21.23
N ASP A 128 5.82 -27.05 -20.63
CA ASP A 128 5.75 -28.48 -20.94
C ASP A 128 4.31 -29.01 -20.83
N ASN A 129 3.61 -28.66 -19.75
CA ASN A 129 2.24 -29.11 -19.53
C ASN A 129 1.25 -28.55 -20.57
N LEU A 130 1.39 -27.30 -20.99
CA LEU A 130 0.56 -26.71 -22.05
C LEU A 130 0.79 -27.33 -23.44
N PHE A 131 1.98 -27.90 -23.67
CA PHE A 131 2.31 -28.63 -24.90
C PHE A 131 2.07 -30.16 -24.80
N GLY A 132 1.42 -30.62 -23.72
CA GLY A 132 1.02 -32.02 -23.54
C GLY A 132 2.04 -32.90 -22.80
N GLY A 133 3.08 -32.30 -22.22
CA GLY A 133 4.04 -32.98 -21.36
C GLY A 133 3.47 -33.38 -20.00
N ASP A 134 3.99 -34.48 -19.46
CA ASP A 134 3.60 -35.02 -18.16
C ASP A 134 4.40 -34.42 -16.99
N GLY A 135 5.40 -33.58 -17.27
CA GLY A 135 6.27 -32.95 -16.28
C GLY A 135 7.31 -33.89 -15.67
N ARG A 136 7.50 -35.11 -16.22
CA ARG A 136 8.48 -36.08 -15.70
C ARG A 136 9.92 -35.77 -16.10
N PHE A 137 10.09 -35.04 -17.20
CA PHE A 137 11.41 -34.64 -17.65
C PHE A 137 11.78 -33.32 -16.98
N HIS A 138 12.78 -33.37 -16.10
CA HIS A 138 13.43 -32.15 -15.63
C HIS A 138 14.08 -31.47 -16.83
N THR A 139 13.46 -30.40 -17.31
CA THR A 139 14.06 -29.54 -18.33
C THR A 139 15.34 -28.96 -17.71
N ARG A 140 16.50 -29.30 -18.28
CA ARG A 140 17.76 -28.66 -17.87
C ARG A 140 17.60 -27.16 -18.07
N ILE A 141 17.74 -26.40 -16.99
CA ILE A 141 17.77 -24.95 -17.03
C ILE A 141 19.14 -24.59 -17.59
N GLU A 142 19.25 -24.48 -18.92
CA GLU A 142 20.53 -24.27 -19.61
C GLU A 142 21.10 -22.85 -19.47
N GLY A 143 20.61 -22.06 -18.51
CA GLY A 143 21.02 -20.66 -18.37
C GLY A 143 20.72 -19.81 -19.61
N ARG A 144 19.83 -20.28 -20.49
CA ARG A 144 19.42 -19.59 -21.72
C ARG A 144 18.27 -18.62 -21.46
N ASP A 145 18.19 -17.59 -22.30
CA ASP A 145 17.03 -16.68 -22.32
C ASP A 145 15.75 -17.39 -22.78
N PHE A 146 14.61 -16.90 -22.30
CA PHE A 146 13.30 -17.38 -22.71
C PHE A 146 13.02 -17.03 -24.17
N THR A 147 12.54 -18.01 -24.93
CA THR A 147 12.10 -17.84 -26.32
C THR A 147 10.84 -16.97 -26.40
N PRO A 148 10.52 -16.36 -27.57
CA PRO A 148 9.31 -15.55 -27.72
C PRO A 148 8.00 -16.30 -27.39
N THR A 149 7.95 -17.61 -27.63
CA THR A 149 6.78 -18.45 -27.29
C THR A 149 6.68 -18.65 -25.77
N GLU A 150 7.80 -18.92 -25.10
CA GLU A 150 7.87 -19.03 -23.64
C GLU A 150 7.48 -17.70 -22.98
N GLN A 151 7.99 -16.57 -23.49
CA GLN A 151 7.62 -15.23 -23.00
C GLN A 151 6.11 -14.96 -23.09
N ARG A 152 5.42 -15.40 -24.16
CA ARG A 152 3.96 -15.29 -24.26
C ARG A 152 3.22 -16.11 -23.20
N ILE A 153 3.76 -17.28 -22.85
CA ILE A 153 3.19 -18.12 -21.79
C ILE A 153 3.44 -17.49 -20.42
N ILE A 154 4.64 -16.98 -20.18
CA ILE A 154 5.00 -16.22 -18.98
C ILE A 154 4.05 -15.05 -18.78
N GLN A 155 3.77 -14.26 -19.83
CA GLN A 155 2.86 -13.12 -19.72
C GLN A 155 1.45 -13.57 -19.31
N LYS A 156 0.90 -14.63 -19.92
CA LYS A 156 -0.41 -15.16 -19.54
C LYS A 156 -0.44 -15.67 -18.09
N LEU A 157 0.63 -16.33 -17.65
CA LEU A 157 0.77 -16.78 -16.28
C LEU A 157 0.83 -15.59 -15.32
N LEU A 158 1.59 -14.55 -15.67
CA LEU A 158 1.70 -13.35 -14.87
C LEU A 158 0.35 -12.62 -14.76
N ASP A 159 -0.38 -12.47 -15.87
CA ASP A 159 -1.71 -11.85 -15.86
C ASP A 159 -2.66 -12.61 -14.91
N LEU A 160 -2.62 -13.95 -14.94
CA LEU A 160 -3.37 -14.81 -14.03
C LEU A 160 -2.96 -14.62 -12.56
N VAL A 161 -1.65 -14.53 -12.28
CA VAL A 161 -1.12 -14.23 -10.94
C VAL A 161 -1.63 -12.87 -10.46
N LEU A 162 -1.51 -11.82 -11.28
CA LEU A 162 -1.89 -10.46 -10.92
C LEU A 162 -3.40 -10.31 -10.72
N GLU A 163 -4.22 -10.98 -11.54
CA GLU A 163 -5.68 -11.00 -11.37
C GLU A 163 -6.07 -11.60 -10.01
N HIS A 164 -5.55 -12.79 -9.69
CA HIS A 164 -5.89 -13.48 -8.44
C HIS A 164 -5.27 -12.81 -7.21
N TYR A 165 -4.09 -12.21 -7.34
CA TYR A 165 -3.48 -11.43 -6.27
C TYR A 165 -4.30 -10.15 -6.03
N GLY A 166 -4.70 -9.43 -7.09
CA GLY A 166 -5.67 -8.33 -7.00
C GLY A 166 -6.96 -8.72 -6.27
N ALA A 167 -7.54 -9.87 -6.63
CA ALA A 167 -8.74 -10.38 -5.98
C ALA A 167 -8.53 -10.74 -4.49
N SER A 168 -7.34 -11.21 -4.10
CA SER A 168 -7.07 -11.56 -2.70
C SER A 168 -6.97 -10.34 -1.78
N TRP A 169 -6.48 -9.22 -2.33
CA TRP A 169 -6.36 -7.93 -1.65
C TRP A 169 -7.71 -7.21 -1.45
N LYS A 170 -8.68 -7.39 -2.36
CA LYS A 170 -9.98 -6.66 -2.37
C LYS A 170 -10.67 -6.52 -0.99
N PRO A 171 -10.78 -7.56 -0.14
CA PRO A 171 -11.47 -7.44 1.14
C PRO A 171 -10.73 -6.63 2.22
N VAL A 172 -9.43 -6.37 2.01
CA VAL A 172 -8.59 -5.60 2.93
C VAL A 172 -8.39 -4.19 2.40
N PHE A 173 -7.85 -4.08 1.18
CA PHE A 173 -7.62 -2.81 0.51
C PHE A 173 -7.68 -3.05 -1.00
N PRO A 174 -8.62 -2.42 -1.74
CA PRO A 174 -8.72 -2.63 -3.18
C PRO A 174 -7.51 -2.05 -3.90
N VAL A 175 -6.79 -2.91 -4.63
CA VAL A 175 -5.62 -2.53 -5.42
C VAL A 175 -5.76 -2.98 -6.87
N GLU A 176 -5.07 -2.27 -7.76
CA GLU A 176 -4.97 -2.61 -9.18
C GLU A 176 -3.50 -2.86 -9.53
N PHE A 177 -3.22 -4.01 -10.12
CA PHE A 177 -1.87 -4.39 -10.56
C PHE A 177 -1.69 -4.03 -12.03
N GLN A 178 -0.62 -3.29 -12.34
CA GLN A 178 -0.28 -2.88 -13.70
C GLN A 178 1.13 -3.37 -14.04
N TYR A 179 1.22 -4.29 -14.98
CA TYR A 179 2.49 -4.78 -15.49
C TYR A 179 3.27 -3.66 -16.20
N VAL A 180 4.57 -3.57 -15.93
CA VAL A 180 5.46 -2.56 -16.52
C VAL A 180 6.36 -3.20 -17.57
N ARG A 181 7.19 -4.16 -17.13
CA ARG A 181 8.16 -4.86 -17.98
C ARG A 181 8.72 -6.09 -17.26
N ALA A 182 9.37 -6.95 -18.02
CA ALA A 182 10.13 -8.10 -17.53
C ALA A 182 11.63 -7.89 -17.73
N GLU A 183 12.42 -8.38 -16.80
CA GLU A 183 13.88 -8.39 -16.82
C GLU A 183 14.37 -9.82 -16.56
N VAL A 184 15.54 -10.17 -17.11
CA VAL A 184 16.16 -11.50 -16.92
C VAL A 184 17.30 -11.44 -15.90
N HIS A 185 17.96 -10.27 -15.81
CA HIS A 185 19.10 -10.06 -14.94
C HIS A 185 18.71 -9.20 -13.74
N THR A 186 19.11 -9.62 -12.55
CA THR A 186 18.79 -8.96 -11.28
C THR A 186 19.31 -7.52 -11.19
N GLN A 187 20.40 -7.20 -11.90
CA GLN A 187 20.96 -5.84 -11.97
C GLN A 187 20.03 -4.79 -12.60
N PHE A 188 19.04 -5.21 -13.39
CA PHE A 188 18.09 -4.32 -14.05
C PHE A 188 16.74 -4.23 -13.31
N ALA A 189 16.53 -5.06 -12.28
CA ALA A 189 15.28 -5.12 -11.54
C ALA A 189 15.21 -4.13 -10.38
N ASN A 190 15.70 -2.89 -10.53
CA ASN A 190 15.83 -1.92 -9.43
C ASN A 190 14.49 -1.37 -8.92
N VAL A 191 13.78 -2.15 -8.10
CA VAL A 191 12.53 -1.73 -7.42
C VAL A 191 12.77 -0.99 -6.10
N ALA A 192 13.95 -1.17 -5.52
CA ALA A 192 14.40 -0.60 -4.26
C ALA A 192 15.93 -0.48 -4.27
N THR A 193 16.51 0.30 -3.35
CA THR A 193 17.97 0.31 -3.18
C THR A 193 18.45 -0.94 -2.42
N PRO A 194 19.69 -1.44 -2.60
CA PRO A 194 20.14 -2.66 -1.93
C PRO A 194 20.04 -2.66 -0.40
N ASN A 195 20.08 -1.48 0.22
CA ASN A 195 19.97 -1.30 1.67
C ASN A 195 18.53 -1.07 2.14
N GLU A 196 17.58 -0.86 1.23
CA GLU A 196 16.18 -0.67 1.57
C GLU A 196 15.53 -1.99 1.99
N VAL A 197 14.57 -1.89 2.92
CA VAL A 197 13.85 -3.03 3.47
C VAL A 197 12.71 -3.41 2.52
N VAL A 198 12.59 -4.70 2.22
CA VAL A 198 11.53 -5.28 1.41
C VAL A 198 10.75 -6.34 2.19
N VAL A 199 9.48 -6.47 1.85
CA VAL A 199 8.60 -7.55 2.32
C VAL A 199 8.50 -8.57 1.21
N THR A 200 8.86 -9.81 1.52
CA THR A 200 8.90 -10.90 0.54
C THR A 200 8.05 -12.07 0.98
N THR A 201 7.32 -12.69 0.04
CA THR A 201 6.59 -13.94 0.25
C THR A 201 6.93 -14.90 -0.88
N THR A 202 7.21 -16.14 -0.53
CA THR A 202 7.46 -17.23 -1.47
C THR A 202 6.25 -18.15 -1.52
N PHE A 203 5.80 -18.50 -2.71
CA PHE A 203 4.76 -19.49 -2.96
C PHE A 203 5.39 -20.70 -3.64
N THR A 204 5.36 -21.86 -3.00
CA THR A 204 5.84 -23.10 -3.59
C THR A 204 4.68 -23.77 -4.31
N ILE A 205 4.85 -24.06 -5.59
CA ILE A 205 3.82 -24.61 -6.45
C ILE A 205 4.29 -25.99 -6.93
N GLU A 206 3.49 -27.00 -6.65
CA GLU A 206 3.77 -28.40 -7.01
C GLU A 206 2.73 -28.90 -8.02
N LEU A 207 3.20 -29.46 -9.14
CA LEU A 207 2.37 -30.03 -10.20
C LEU A 207 2.82 -31.46 -10.47
N GLY A 208 2.26 -32.43 -9.75
CA GLY A 208 2.66 -33.83 -9.87
C GLY A 208 4.10 -34.03 -9.40
N PRO A 209 5.02 -34.57 -10.23
CA PRO A 209 6.39 -34.84 -9.80
C PRO A 209 7.33 -33.61 -9.86
N GLY A 210 6.87 -32.50 -10.42
CA GLY A 210 7.66 -31.27 -10.58
C GLY A 210 7.08 -30.12 -9.77
N GLY A 211 7.85 -29.04 -9.65
CA GLY A 211 7.41 -27.81 -8.99
C GLY A 211 8.32 -26.62 -9.29
N GLY A 212 8.01 -25.50 -8.66
CA GLY A 212 8.82 -24.30 -8.67
C GLY A 212 8.24 -23.23 -7.76
N GLN A 213 8.92 -22.10 -7.64
CA GLN A 213 8.51 -21.03 -6.73
C GLN A 213 8.06 -19.78 -7.49
N LEU A 214 7.12 -19.08 -6.89
CA LEU A 214 6.73 -17.71 -7.24
C LEU A 214 7.09 -16.83 -6.05
N HIS A 215 7.89 -15.78 -6.27
CA HIS A 215 8.19 -14.81 -5.23
C HIS A 215 7.49 -13.49 -5.50
N VAL A 216 6.91 -12.92 -4.46
CA VAL A 216 6.39 -11.55 -4.46
C VAL A 216 7.26 -10.73 -3.52
N CYS A 217 7.87 -9.67 -4.03
CA CYS A 217 8.73 -8.77 -3.30
C CYS A 217 8.21 -7.34 -3.44
N THR A 218 7.86 -6.72 -2.32
CA THR A 218 7.31 -5.37 -2.28
C THR A 218 8.17 -4.50 -1.37
N PRO A 219 8.68 -3.35 -1.85
CA PRO A 219 9.34 -2.36 -1.00
C PRO A 219 8.49 -1.99 0.21
N TYR A 220 9.11 -1.94 1.39
CA TYR A 220 8.37 -1.62 2.62
C TYR A 220 7.75 -0.21 2.56
N SER A 221 8.41 0.73 1.88
CA SER A 221 7.92 2.09 1.61
C SER A 221 6.55 2.12 0.91
N MET A 222 6.22 1.11 0.08
CA MET A 222 4.89 0.98 -0.53
C MET A 222 3.81 0.55 0.46
N ILE A 223 4.19 -0.29 1.43
CA ILE A 223 3.29 -0.93 2.38
C ILE A 223 3.11 -0.08 3.66
N GLU A 224 4.06 0.81 3.96
CA GLU A 224 4.06 1.69 5.14
C GLU A 224 2.72 2.42 5.37
N PRO A 225 2.02 2.99 4.37
CA PRO A 225 0.72 3.62 4.56
C PRO A 225 -0.39 2.66 5.02
N LEU A 226 -0.22 1.35 4.78
CA LEU A 226 -1.17 0.29 5.15
C LEU A 226 -0.69 -0.54 6.35
N ARG A 227 0.40 -0.13 7.02
CA ARG A 227 1.02 -0.90 8.11
C ARG A 227 0.01 -1.32 9.17
N ASP A 228 -0.80 -0.41 9.67
CA ASP A 228 -1.73 -0.70 10.76
C ASP A 228 -2.83 -1.68 10.35
N LEU A 229 -3.29 -1.59 9.10
CA LEU A 229 -4.25 -2.53 8.50
C LEU A 229 -3.63 -3.93 8.35
N LEU A 230 -2.35 -4.01 8.00
CA LEU A 230 -1.65 -5.27 7.73
C LEU A 230 -1.10 -5.95 9.01
N SER A 231 -0.81 -5.16 10.04
CA SER A 231 -0.34 -5.63 11.35
C SER A 231 -1.48 -5.96 12.32
N SER A 232 -2.68 -5.38 12.13
CA SER A 232 -3.85 -5.75 12.93
C SER A 232 -4.31 -7.16 12.56
N PRO A 233 -4.41 -8.11 13.51
CA PRO A 233 -4.99 -9.42 13.23
C PRO A 233 -6.46 -9.22 12.86
N LEU A 234 -6.79 -9.37 11.59
CA LEU A 234 -8.17 -9.52 11.15
C LEU A 234 -8.77 -10.68 11.95
N GLN A 235 -9.73 -10.39 12.84
CA GLN A 235 -10.61 -11.41 13.36
C GLN A 235 -11.35 -12.00 12.16
N GLY A 236 -11.09 -13.28 11.91
CA GLY A 236 -11.67 -14.03 10.81
C GLY A 236 -13.18 -13.82 10.73
N GLU A 237 -13.66 -13.72 9.50
CA GLU A 237 -15.08 -13.86 9.12
C GLU A 237 -16.09 -12.81 9.58
N ALA A 238 -15.67 -11.66 10.11
CA ALA A 238 -16.56 -10.50 10.23
C ALA A 238 -16.33 -9.51 9.07
N LEU A 239 -16.74 -9.89 7.86
CA LEU A 239 -16.99 -8.99 6.74
C LEU A 239 -18.29 -8.19 6.97
N GLU A 240 -18.44 -7.58 8.14
CA GLU A 240 -19.31 -6.41 8.27
C GLU A 240 -18.37 -5.21 8.27
N VAL A 241 -18.58 -4.29 7.32
CA VAL A 241 -18.07 -2.92 7.39
C VAL A 241 -18.14 -2.49 8.85
N ASP A 242 -17.00 -2.18 9.47
CA ASP A 242 -16.93 -1.94 10.91
C ASP A 242 -17.85 -0.76 11.27
N LYS A 243 -19.09 -1.08 11.62
CA LYS A 243 -20.14 -0.12 11.98
C LYS A 243 -19.69 0.71 13.17
N ARG A 244 -18.74 0.22 13.97
CA ARG A 244 -18.13 0.94 15.08
C ARG A 244 -17.11 1.96 14.59
N TRP A 245 -16.26 1.63 13.63
CA TRP A 245 -15.34 2.60 13.00
C TRP A 245 -16.10 3.68 12.24
N VAL A 246 -17.09 3.33 11.43
CA VAL A 246 -17.94 4.33 10.75
C VAL A 246 -18.66 5.22 11.77
N ARG A 247 -19.12 4.66 12.89
CA ARG A 247 -19.75 5.42 13.97
C ARG A 247 -18.76 6.31 14.72
N LEU A 248 -17.55 5.84 15.00
CA LEU A 248 -16.49 6.62 15.63
C LEU A 248 -16.03 7.74 14.70
N LEU A 249 -15.81 7.47 13.42
CA LEU A 249 -15.47 8.49 12.42
C LEU A 249 -16.60 9.49 12.27
N SER A 250 -17.86 9.04 12.18
CA SER A 250 -19.01 9.94 12.14
C SER A 250 -19.10 10.81 13.40
N GLN A 251 -18.81 10.26 14.58
CA GLN A 251 -18.78 11.01 15.83
C GLN A 251 -17.63 12.01 15.88
N GLN A 252 -16.43 11.63 15.42
CA GLN A 252 -15.26 12.49 15.42
C GLN A 252 -15.37 13.63 14.38
N VAL A 253 -15.97 13.36 13.21
CA VAL A 253 -16.29 14.39 12.21
C VAL A 253 -17.36 15.35 12.74
N GLN A 254 -18.34 14.86 13.50
CA GLN A 254 -19.34 15.71 14.16
C GLN A 254 -18.75 16.58 15.28
N SER A 255 -17.60 16.22 15.86
CA SER A 255 -16.94 16.99 16.93
C SER A 255 -15.86 17.94 16.43
N ALA A 256 -15.67 18.08 15.11
CA ALA A 256 -14.73 19.05 14.58
C ALA A 256 -15.29 20.47 14.76
N ASP A 257 -14.60 21.29 15.56
CA ASP A 257 -14.92 22.71 15.69
C ASP A 257 -14.59 23.44 14.39
N VAL A 258 -15.55 24.22 13.89
CA VAL A 258 -15.41 25.04 12.68
C VAL A 258 -15.66 26.50 13.01
N GLU A 259 -14.84 27.39 12.44
CA GLU A 259 -15.05 28.83 12.56
C GLU A 259 -16.17 29.27 11.62
N LEU A 260 -17.22 29.85 12.19
CA LEU A 260 -18.34 30.42 11.44
C LEU A 260 -18.10 31.91 11.23
N ARG A 261 -18.03 32.36 9.97
CA ARG A 261 -17.88 33.77 9.62
C ARG A 261 -19.14 34.32 8.99
N VAL A 262 -19.55 35.52 9.39
CA VAL A 262 -20.70 36.23 8.83
C VAL A 262 -20.28 37.60 8.37
N ASP A 263 -20.58 37.90 7.12
CA ASP A 263 -20.43 39.23 6.55
C ASP A 263 -21.72 40.01 6.83
N LEU A 264 -21.67 41.03 7.70
CA LEU A 264 -22.88 41.75 8.14
C LEU A 264 -23.46 42.67 7.06
N ALA A 265 -22.60 43.29 6.26
CA ALA A 265 -23.01 44.17 5.18
C ALA A 265 -21.88 44.30 4.16
N GLU A 266 -22.26 44.53 2.90
CA GLU A 266 -21.33 44.83 1.82
C GLU A 266 -21.65 46.22 1.28
N MET A 267 -20.62 47.07 1.11
CA MET A 267 -20.78 48.41 0.56
C MET A 267 -19.86 48.58 -0.64
N ARG A 268 -20.45 49.00 -1.77
CA ARG A 268 -19.67 49.40 -2.95
C ARG A 268 -19.11 50.79 -2.73
N SER A 269 -17.79 50.95 -2.84
CA SER A 269 -17.12 52.24 -2.73
C SER A 269 -16.06 52.40 -3.82
N THR A 270 -15.76 53.66 -4.17
CA THR A 270 -14.69 53.96 -5.13
C THR A 270 -13.35 54.04 -4.42
N PHE A 271 -12.27 53.70 -5.12
CA PHE A 271 -10.92 53.73 -4.55
C PHE A 271 -10.54 55.12 -4.00
N ARG A 272 -11.01 56.20 -4.65
CA ARG A 272 -10.82 57.58 -4.17
C ARG A 272 -11.47 57.81 -2.80
N ASN A 273 -12.66 57.29 -2.57
CA ASN A 273 -13.36 57.45 -1.29
C ASN A 273 -12.63 56.72 -0.16
N ILE A 274 -12.06 55.54 -0.45
CA ILE A 274 -11.24 54.77 0.51
C ILE A 274 -9.99 55.56 0.91
N LEU A 275 -9.30 56.18 -0.06
CA LEU A 275 -8.13 57.03 0.20
C LEU A 275 -8.45 58.30 1.00
N ALA A 276 -9.68 58.79 0.91
CA ALA A 276 -10.12 60.00 1.59
C ALA A 276 -10.62 59.76 3.03
N MET A 277 -10.83 58.51 3.45
CA MET A 277 -11.34 58.17 4.78
C MET A 277 -10.37 58.59 5.88
N ARG A 278 -10.93 59.13 6.96
CA ARG A 278 -10.20 59.52 8.17
C ARG A 278 -10.84 58.88 9.40
N ALA A 279 -10.06 58.74 10.46
CA ALA A 279 -10.58 58.29 11.74
C ALA A 279 -11.69 59.25 12.21
N GLY A 280 -12.89 58.72 12.43
CA GLY A 280 -14.09 59.48 12.80
C GLY A 280 -15.14 59.62 11.70
N ASP A 281 -14.84 59.20 10.46
CA ASP A 281 -15.84 59.21 9.39
C ASP A 281 -16.93 58.15 9.65
N VAL A 282 -18.19 58.54 9.40
CA VAL A 282 -19.36 57.66 9.54
C VAL A 282 -19.68 57.05 8.19
N ILE A 283 -19.64 55.72 8.12
CA ILE A 283 -19.99 54.97 6.92
C ILE A 283 -21.46 54.54 7.02
N PRO A 284 -22.36 55.07 6.17
CA PRO A 284 -23.74 54.61 6.15
C PRO A 284 -23.76 53.18 5.60
N LEU A 285 -24.19 52.24 6.43
CA LEU A 285 -24.37 50.83 6.07
C LEU A 285 -25.85 50.51 6.16
N ASP A 286 -26.42 50.04 5.05
CA ASP A 286 -27.75 49.46 5.05
C ASP A 286 -27.62 47.99 5.46
N MET A 287 -28.17 47.62 6.61
CA MET A 287 -28.02 46.27 7.14
C MET A 287 -29.15 45.39 6.62
N PRO A 288 -28.85 44.29 5.90
CA PRO A 288 -29.87 43.38 5.42
C PRO A 288 -30.56 42.68 6.60
N ASP A 289 -31.86 42.40 6.44
CA ASP A 289 -32.67 41.69 7.44
C ASP A 289 -32.15 40.27 7.73
N GLN A 290 -31.43 39.68 6.77
CA GLN A 290 -30.84 38.36 6.87
C GLN A 290 -29.39 38.39 6.38
N VAL A 291 -28.54 37.64 7.08
CA VAL A 291 -27.12 37.48 6.80
C VAL A 291 -26.81 36.00 6.62
N VAL A 292 -25.86 35.68 5.74
CA VAL A 292 -25.46 34.31 5.45
C VAL A 292 -24.17 33.99 6.19
N ALA A 293 -24.20 32.94 7.00
CA ALA A 293 -23.00 32.45 7.65
C ALA A 293 -22.30 31.39 6.82
N LYS A 294 -20.99 31.51 6.74
CA LYS A 294 -20.12 30.69 5.91
C LYS A 294 -19.09 29.97 6.78
N VAL A 295 -18.75 28.75 6.37
CA VAL A 295 -17.59 28.01 6.87
C VAL A 295 -16.63 27.87 5.71
N ASP A 296 -15.43 28.43 5.85
CA ASP A 296 -14.40 28.46 4.79
C ASP A 296 -14.92 28.95 3.43
N GLY A 297 -15.78 29.98 3.45
CA GLY A 297 -16.38 30.58 2.25
C GLY A 297 -17.61 29.86 1.71
N VAL A 298 -17.95 28.66 2.19
CA VAL A 298 -19.16 27.93 1.79
C VAL A 298 -20.35 28.36 2.64
N PRO A 299 -21.48 28.79 2.05
CA PRO A 299 -22.67 29.18 2.80
C PRO A 299 -23.32 27.97 3.49
N VAL A 300 -23.55 28.06 4.80
CA VAL A 300 -24.07 26.95 5.62
C VAL A 300 -25.43 27.28 6.24
N MET A 301 -25.70 28.55 6.56
CA MET A 301 -26.93 28.95 7.23
C MET A 301 -27.33 30.39 6.90
N GLU A 302 -28.63 30.63 6.84
CA GLU A 302 -29.23 31.96 6.87
C GLU A 302 -29.54 32.31 8.33
N CYS A 303 -29.24 33.54 8.72
CA CYS A 303 -29.37 34.03 10.09
C CYS A 303 -29.93 35.45 10.11
N ALA A 304 -30.68 35.78 11.17
CA ALA A 304 -30.96 37.16 11.52
C ALA A 304 -29.93 37.63 12.55
N TYR A 305 -29.37 38.84 12.36
CA TYR A 305 -28.45 39.42 13.34
C TYR A 305 -29.23 40.11 14.47
N GLY A 306 -28.67 40.11 15.68
CA GLY A 306 -29.30 40.76 16.83
C GLY A 306 -28.43 40.76 18.07
N ILE A 307 -29.05 41.09 19.22
CA ILE A 307 -28.41 41.09 20.53
C ILE A 307 -29.17 40.12 21.44
N PHE A 308 -28.44 39.18 22.05
CA PHE A 308 -28.97 38.25 23.04
C PHE A 308 -28.11 38.32 24.31
N ASN A 309 -28.74 38.54 25.46
CA ASN A 309 -28.05 38.74 26.75
C ASN A 309 -26.91 39.77 26.72
N GLY A 310 -27.07 40.84 25.94
CA GLY A 310 -26.07 41.91 25.81
C GLY A 310 -24.87 41.57 24.92
N GLN A 311 -24.88 40.43 24.24
CA GLN A 311 -23.86 40.04 23.26
C GLN A 311 -24.45 39.99 21.85
N HIS A 312 -23.63 40.30 20.83
CA HIS A 312 -24.01 40.13 19.43
C HIS A 312 -24.24 38.65 19.15
N ALA A 313 -25.42 38.33 18.58
CA ALA A 313 -25.85 36.97 18.34
C ALA A 313 -26.49 36.84 16.97
N LEU A 314 -26.41 35.63 16.42
CA LEU A 314 -27.04 35.24 15.17
C LEU A 314 -28.15 34.25 15.48
N ARG A 315 -29.37 34.56 15.07
CA ARG A 315 -30.51 33.65 15.17
C ARG A 315 -30.64 32.88 13.86
N VAL A 316 -30.38 31.59 13.90
CA VAL A 316 -30.51 30.70 12.73
C VAL A 316 -31.97 30.68 12.27
N SER A 317 -32.21 31.07 11.03
CA SER A 317 -33.52 30.95 10.38
C SER A 317 -33.61 29.66 9.57
N LYS A 318 -32.55 29.30 8.82
CA LYS A 318 -32.54 28.16 7.92
C LYS A 318 -31.14 27.58 7.76
N MET A 319 -31.04 26.26 7.70
CA MET A 319 -29.81 25.55 7.31
C MET A 319 -29.79 25.33 5.79
N ILE A 320 -28.68 25.68 5.15
CA ILE A 320 -28.45 25.47 3.72
C ILE A 320 -27.84 24.08 3.55
N ARG A 321 -28.49 23.21 2.76
CA ARG A 321 -27.97 21.87 2.47
C ARG A 321 -27.05 21.92 1.25
N ALA A 322 -25.99 21.12 1.24
CA ALA A 322 -25.05 21.05 0.12
C ALA A 322 -25.74 20.76 -1.24
N SER A 323 -26.86 20.03 -1.25
CA SER A 323 -27.66 19.74 -2.45
C SER A 323 -28.35 20.97 -3.07
N ASP A 324 -28.53 22.04 -2.29
CA ASP A 324 -29.24 23.25 -2.76
C ASP A 324 -28.28 24.24 -3.43
N SER A 325 -26.99 24.21 -3.10
CA SER A 325 -25.96 25.11 -3.64
C SER A 325 -25.72 24.97 -5.16
N SER A 326 -26.06 23.81 -5.73
CA SER A 326 -25.89 23.53 -7.17
C SER A 326 -27.00 24.11 -8.07
N ARG A 327 -28.02 24.77 -7.53
CA ARG A 327 -29.16 25.29 -8.30
C ARG A 327 -29.13 26.78 -8.65
N GLU A 328 -28.29 27.58 -8.00
CA GLU A 328 -28.30 29.05 -8.18
C GLU A 328 -27.20 29.58 -9.13
N GLY A 329 -26.37 28.72 -9.72
CA GLY A 329 -25.26 29.14 -10.60
C GLY A 329 -25.57 29.26 -12.09
N GLY A 330 -26.84 29.20 -12.52
CA GLY A 330 -27.20 29.15 -13.95
C GLY A 330 -28.41 30.00 -14.30
N GLY A 331 -28.19 31.28 -14.61
CA GLY A 331 -29.20 32.14 -15.24
C GLY A 331 -28.98 33.62 -15.00
N ASP A 332 -28.25 34.28 -15.90
CA ASP A 332 -28.71 35.46 -16.65
C ASP A 332 -27.53 36.14 -17.36
N GLY A 333 -27.39 35.79 -18.64
CA GLY A 333 -26.70 36.60 -19.64
C GLY A 333 -27.66 36.77 -20.80
N GLN A 334 -28.68 37.62 -20.63
CA GLN A 334 -29.50 38.10 -21.74
C GLN A 334 -28.74 39.19 -22.48
N ASP A 335 -28.60 38.95 -23.78
CA ASP A 335 -28.39 39.93 -24.84
C ASP A 335 -29.26 41.18 -24.63
N GLU A 336 -28.64 42.35 -24.63
CA GLU A 336 -29.24 43.55 -25.23
C GLU A 336 -28.15 44.30 -26.03
N GLY A 337 -28.46 44.52 -27.30
CA GLY A 337 -27.78 45.47 -28.20
C GLY A 337 -28.55 46.78 -28.32
#